data_AF-A0A936IDE3-F1
#
_entry.id   AF-A0A936IDE3-F1
#
_cell.length_a   1.000
_cell.length_b   1.000
_cell.length_c   1.000
_cell.angle_alpha   90.00
_cell.angle_beta   90.00
_cell.angle_gamma   90.00
#
_symmetry.space_group_name_H-M   'P 1'
#
loop_
_entity.id
_entity.type
_entity.pdbx_description
1 polymer ?
#
loop_
_entity_poly.entity_id
_entity_poly.type
_entity_poly.pdbx_seq_one_letter_code
_entity_poly.pdbx_strand_id
1 'polypeptide(L)'
;MLVLIVICISLLLAYVVEISSRTTKVPSVLFLLALGYCLNQICLGFNILMPNMEAILPGLGTVGLILIVLEGSLELELKKEKFQFIKKSLVSAIVPMIISMVLISVVFVYATKEDLLKCILNSIPLCVISSAIAIPASKFLNKPDKEFVIYESSLSDILGVLFFNFFLINQWLTLRVLAGLRHRSSLSL
;
A
#
# COMPACT_ATOMS: atom_id res chain seq x y z
N MET A 1 -16.34 22.34 18.43
CA MET A 1 -15.38 22.27 19.56
C MET A 1 -14.96 20.83 19.88
N LEU A 2 -15.89 19.91 20.17
CA LEU A 2 -15.57 18.50 20.49
C LEU A 2 -14.75 17.79 19.40
N VAL A 3 -15.06 18.02 18.13
CA VAL A 3 -14.30 17.46 16.99
C VAL A 3 -12.83 17.87 17.01
N LEU A 4 -12.53 19.15 17.30
CA LEU A 4 -11.15 19.63 17.39
C LEU A 4 -10.40 18.99 18.55
N ILE A 5 -11.08 18.79 19.68
CA ILE A 5 -10.50 18.10 20.85
C ILE A 5 -10.14 16.65 20.50
N VAL A 6 -11.05 15.93 19.82
CA VAL A 6 -10.79 14.55 19.39
C VAL A 6 -9.62 14.47 18.40
N ILE A 7 -9.56 15.38 17.42
CA ILE A 7 -8.44 15.44 16.47
C ILE A 7 -7.12 15.74 17.19
N CYS A 8 -7.08 16.72 18.09
CA CYS A 8 -5.88 17.04 18.87
C CYS A 8 -5.42 15.86 19.73
N ILE A 9 -6.33 15.19 20.43
CA ILE A 9 -6.01 13.99 21.23
C ILE A 9 -5.47 12.88 20.31
N SER A 10 -6.08 12.69 19.14
CA SER A 10 -5.63 11.69 18.17
C SER A 10 -4.23 12.00 17.62
N LEU A 11 -3.94 13.27 17.33
CA LEU A 11 -2.61 13.72 16.90
C LEU A 11 -1.56 13.55 18.00
N LEU A 12 -1.89 13.90 19.24
CA LEU A 12 -0.98 13.69 20.38
C LEU A 12 -0.71 12.20 20.60
N LEU A 13 -1.74 11.35 20.50
CA LEU A 13 -1.59 9.90 20.60
C LEU A 13 -0.69 9.36 19.48
N ALA A 14 -0.93 9.77 18.23
CA ALA A 14 -0.09 9.39 17.10
C ALA A 14 1.37 9.82 17.30
N TYR A 15 1.60 11.03 17.83
CA TYR A 15 2.95 11.52 18.15
C TYR A 15 3.64 10.71 19.26
N VAL A 16 2.91 10.33 20.31
CA VAL A 16 3.43 9.45 21.37
C VAL A 16 3.81 8.08 20.81
N VAL A 17 2.97 7.52 19.93
CA VAL A 17 3.26 6.25 19.23
C VAL A 17 4.49 6.37 18.34
N GLU A 18 4.65 7.49 17.62
CA GLU A 18 5.83 7.76 16.78
C GLU A 18 7.12 7.83 17.61
N ILE A 19 7.08 8.44 18.80
CA ILE A 19 8.23 8.43 19.73
C ILE A 19 8.54 7.00 20.20
N SER A 20 7.52 6.21 20.56
CA SER A 20 7.68 4.82 21.00
C SER A 20 8.25 3.89 19.90
N SER A 21 7.86 4.14 18.64
CA SER A 21 8.39 3.45 17.46
C SER A 21 9.91 3.60 17.34
N ARG A 22 10.44 4.80 17.64
CA ARG A 22 11.88 5.07 17.56
C ARG A 22 12.71 4.31 18.58
N THR A 23 12.15 4.04 19.77
CA THR A 23 12.86 3.29 20.82
C THR A 23 12.79 1.78 20.60
N THR A 24 11.68 1.28 20.08
CA THR A 24 11.45 -0.16 19.84
C THR A 24 11.97 -0.65 18.48
N LYS A 25 12.36 0.26 17.57
CA LYS A 25 12.75 -0.02 16.17
C LYS A 25 11.64 -0.65 15.33
N VAL A 26 10.40 -0.67 15.82
CA VAL A 26 9.23 -1.18 15.11
C VAL A 26 8.51 0.00 14.47
N PRO A 27 8.17 -0.05 13.15
CA PRO A 27 7.45 1.03 12.47
C PRO A 27 6.17 1.46 13.19
N SER A 28 5.92 2.77 13.23
CA SER A 28 4.76 3.36 13.93
C SER A 28 3.41 2.89 13.38
N VAL A 29 3.35 2.56 12.09
CA VAL A 29 2.15 2.00 11.44
C VAL A 29 1.67 0.72 12.14
N LEU A 30 2.59 -0.16 12.57
CA LEU A 30 2.23 -1.40 13.25
C LEU A 30 1.62 -1.14 14.63
N PHE A 31 2.14 -0.16 15.37
CA PHE A 31 1.55 0.25 16.64
C PHE A 31 0.17 0.87 16.46
N LEU A 32 -0.03 1.68 15.43
CA LEU A 32 -1.33 2.28 15.11
C LEU A 32 -2.38 1.21 14.77
N LEU A 33 -2.02 0.22 13.94
CA LEU A 33 -2.88 -0.93 13.63
C LEU A 33 -3.21 -1.75 14.88
N ALA A 34 -2.20 -2.06 15.69
CA ALA A 34 -2.39 -2.80 16.94
C ALA A 34 -3.29 -2.04 17.92
N LEU A 35 -3.11 -0.72 18.05
CA LEU A 35 -3.95 0.11 18.90
C LEU A 35 -5.41 0.10 18.44
N GLY A 36 -5.65 0.26 17.14
CA GLY A 36 -7.00 0.18 16.57
C GLY A 36 -7.66 -1.19 16.80
N TYR A 37 -6.90 -2.28 16.61
CA TYR A 37 -7.37 -3.64 16.88
C TYR A 37 -7.65 -3.87 18.37
N CYS A 38 -6.77 -3.44 19.27
CA CYS A 38 -6.97 -3.56 20.71
C CYS A 38 -8.21 -2.77 21.17
N LEU A 39 -8.42 -1.56 20.65
CA LEU A 39 -9.63 -0.79 20.92
C LEU A 39 -10.89 -1.52 20.46
N ASN A 40 -10.86 -2.15 19.28
CA ASN A 40 -11.96 -2.99 18.79
C ASN A 40 -12.25 -4.15 19.74
N GLN A 41 -11.22 -4.88 20.19
CA GLN A 41 -11.38 -6.00 21.12
C GLN A 41 -11.91 -5.56 22.50
N ILE A 42 -11.48 -4.39 23.00
CA ILE A 42 -12.00 -3.82 24.24
C ILE A 42 -13.49 -3.49 24.08
N CYS A 43 -13.90 -2.82 22.99
CA CYS A 43 -15.31 -2.52 22.75
C CYS A 43 -16.18 -3.78 22.68
N LEU A 44 -15.70 -4.84 22.02
CA LEU A 44 -16.37 -6.14 21.98
C LEU A 44 -16.49 -6.76 23.38
N GLY A 45 -15.42 -6.74 24.18
CA GLY A 45 -15.42 -7.27 25.54
C GLY A 45 -16.35 -6.54 26.50
N PHE A 46 -16.52 -5.22 26.35
CA PHE A 46 -17.39 -4.39 27.18
C PHE A 46 -18.80 -4.17 26.59
N ASN A 47 -19.16 -4.83 25.47
CA ASN A 47 -20.42 -4.63 24.74
C ASN A 47 -20.73 -3.15 24.39
N ILE A 48 -19.69 -2.37 24.13
CA ILE A 48 -19.83 -0.97 23.72
C ILE A 48 -20.11 -0.96 22.21
N LEU A 49 -21.22 -0.32 21.80
CA LEU A 49 -21.55 -0.13 20.39
C LEU A 49 -20.44 0.70 19.71
N MET A 50 -19.74 0.09 18.76
CA MET A 50 -18.75 0.81 17.98
C MET A 50 -19.43 1.84 17.07
N PRO A 51 -18.93 3.09 17.03
CA PRO A 51 -19.43 4.08 16.08
C PRO A 51 -19.16 3.61 14.65
N ASN A 52 -20.18 3.70 13.77
CA ASN A 52 -20.03 3.30 12.38
C ASN A 52 -19.11 4.28 11.64
N MET A 53 -17.97 3.77 11.17
CA MET A 53 -16.98 4.55 10.44
C MET A 53 -17.17 4.50 8.91
N GLU A 54 -18.12 3.72 8.38
CA GLU A 54 -18.35 3.54 6.94
C GLU A 54 -18.60 4.85 6.19
N ALA A 55 -19.22 5.84 6.85
CA ALA A 55 -19.46 7.16 6.24
C ALA A 55 -18.19 8.01 6.10
N ILE A 56 -17.20 7.82 6.98
CA ILE A 56 -16.00 8.65 7.08
C ILE A 56 -14.80 7.97 6.38
N LEU A 57 -14.75 6.63 6.40
CA LEU A 57 -13.63 5.84 5.89
C LEU A 57 -13.31 6.09 4.40
N PRO A 58 -14.29 6.16 3.47
CA PRO A 58 -14.02 6.43 2.06
C PRO A 58 -13.42 7.83 1.84
N GLY A 59 -13.90 8.83 2.57
CA GLY A 59 -13.40 10.20 2.50
C GLY A 59 -11.97 10.32 3.01
N LEU A 60 -11.70 9.80 4.22
CA LEU A 60 -10.35 9.76 4.78
C LEU A 60 -9.40 8.91 3.94
N GLY A 61 -9.87 7.79 3.39
CA GLY A 61 -9.08 6.91 2.52
C GLY A 61 -8.67 7.60 1.22
N THR A 62 -9.58 8.35 0.60
CA THR A 62 -9.29 9.10 -0.63
C THR A 62 -8.28 10.23 -0.36
N VAL A 63 -8.52 11.03 0.68
CA VAL A 63 -7.60 12.12 1.07
C VAL A 63 -6.23 11.55 1.46
N GLY A 64 -6.22 10.47 2.26
CA GLY A 64 -4.98 9.79 2.67
C GLY A 64 -4.19 9.26 1.48
N LEU A 65 -4.85 8.59 0.54
CA LEU A 65 -4.20 8.07 -0.67
C LEU A 65 -3.64 9.19 -1.55
N ILE A 66 -4.35 10.32 -1.70
CA ILE A 66 -3.84 11.49 -2.41
C ILE A 66 -2.58 12.04 -1.72
N LEU A 67 -2.62 12.21 -0.39
CA LEU A 67 -1.48 12.73 0.37
C LEU A 67 -0.27 11.80 0.30
N ILE A 68 -0.47 10.48 0.38
CA ILE A 68 0.61 9.48 0.26
C ILE A 68 1.27 9.55 -1.12
N VAL A 69 0.47 9.59 -2.19
CA VAL A 69 1.02 9.69 -3.56
C VAL A 69 1.76 11.02 -3.77
N LEU A 70 1.23 12.12 -3.24
CA LEU A 70 1.87 13.43 -3.31
C LEU A 70 3.20 13.44 -2.55
N GLU A 71 3.23 12.91 -1.33
CA GLU A 71 4.44 12.78 -0.51
C GLU A 71 5.50 11.93 -1.22
N GLY A 72 5.13 10.76 -1.74
CA GLY A 72 6.03 9.91 -2.52
C GLY A 72 6.60 10.61 -3.76
N SER A 73 5.81 11.46 -4.43
CA SER A 73 6.28 12.26 -5.57
C SER A 73 7.21 13.41 -5.14
N LEU A 74 7.04 13.94 -3.93
CA LEU A 74 7.84 15.04 -3.39
C LEU A 74 9.21 14.55 -2.89
N GLU A 75 9.27 13.34 -2.34
CA GLU A 75 10.52 12.70 -1.91
C GLU A 75 11.45 12.31 -3.08
N LEU A 76 10.90 12.21 -4.30
CA LEU A 76 11.65 11.89 -5.51
C LEU A 76 12.45 13.10 -6.04
N GLU A 77 13.69 13.26 -5.57
CA GLU A 77 14.64 14.25 -6.12
C GLU A 77 15.16 13.86 -7.53
N LEU A 78 14.45 14.25 -8.58
CA LEU A 78 14.83 13.95 -9.97
C LEU A 78 16.08 14.73 -10.43
N LYS A 79 17.27 14.19 -10.15
CA LYS A 79 18.54 14.71 -10.68
C LYS A 79 18.86 14.06 -12.03
N LYS A 80 19.04 14.87 -13.08
CA LYS A 80 19.36 14.42 -14.45
C LYS A 80 20.61 13.51 -14.50
N GLU A 81 21.57 13.76 -13.62
CA GLU A 81 22.82 13.00 -13.49
C GLU A 81 22.61 11.54 -13.07
N LYS A 82 21.46 11.20 -12.46
CA LYS A 82 21.16 9.86 -11.94
C LYS A 82 20.06 9.12 -12.72
N PHE A 83 19.70 9.60 -13.92
CA PHE A 83 18.60 9.03 -14.70
C PHE A 83 18.76 7.53 -15.00
N GLN A 84 19.99 7.06 -15.23
CA GLN A 84 20.26 5.64 -15.45
C GLN A 84 20.03 4.80 -14.19
N PHE A 85 20.25 5.37 -13.00
CA PHE A 85 19.97 4.74 -11.72
C PHE A 85 18.46 4.65 -11.47
N ILE A 86 17.73 5.74 -11.72
CA ILE A 86 16.26 5.80 -11.63
C ILE A 86 15.61 4.75 -12.52
N LYS A 87 16.08 4.60 -13.77
CA LYS A 87 15.57 3.55 -14.68
C LYS A 87 15.76 2.14 -14.12
N LYS A 88 16.91 1.86 -13.48
CA LYS A 88 17.15 0.55 -12.85
C LYS A 88 16.21 0.34 -11.66
N SER A 89 16.02 1.35 -10.81
CA SER A 89 15.07 1.30 -9.69
C SER A 89 13.62 1.16 -10.15
N LEU A 90 13.22 1.77 -11.27
CA LEU A 90 11.88 1.60 -11.85
C LEU A 90 11.64 0.15 -12.30
N VAL A 91 12.60 -0.45 -13.00
CA VAL A 91 12.50 -1.86 -13.40
C VAL A 91 12.47 -2.75 -12.16
N SER A 92 13.28 -2.43 -11.14
CA SER A 92 13.27 -3.13 -9.85
C SER A 92 11.98 -2.93 -9.06
N ALA A 93 11.26 -1.82 -9.22
CA ALA A 93 9.96 -1.64 -8.60
C ALA A 93 8.86 -2.44 -9.34
N ILE A 94 8.89 -2.44 -10.68
CA ILE A 94 7.85 -3.07 -11.50
C ILE A 94 7.94 -4.60 -11.47
N VAL A 95 9.14 -5.17 -11.66
CA VAL A 95 9.29 -6.61 -11.88
C VAL A 95 8.86 -7.43 -10.65
N PRO A 96 9.37 -7.17 -9.43
CA PRO A 96 8.94 -7.86 -8.22
C PRO A 96 7.46 -7.61 -7.92
N MET A 97 6.94 -6.40 -8.17
CA MET A 97 5.54 -6.08 -7.92
C MET A 97 4.59 -6.88 -8.84
N ILE A 98 4.93 -7.05 -10.11
CA ILE A 98 4.14 -7.89 -11.03
C ILE A 98 4.23 -9.36 -10.62
N ILE A 99 5.44 -9.84 -10.28
CA ILE A 99 5.64 -11.23 -9.85
C ILE A 99 4.84 -11.52 -8.58
N SER A 100 4.94 -10.67 -7.57
CA SER A 100 4.18 -10.83 -6.31
C SER A 100 2.68 -10.73 -6.56
N MET A 101 2.22 -9.83 -7.43
CA MET A 101 0.81 -9.70 -7.79
C MET A 101 0.26 -10.99 -8.42
N VAL A 102 1.00 -11.58 -9.36
CA VAL A 102 0.60 -12.86 -9.96
C VAL A 102 0.61 -13.98 -8.93
N LEU A 103 1.67 -14.11 -8.12
CA LEU A 103 1.78 -15.17 -7.13
C LEU A 103 0.66 -15.09 -6.07
N ILE A 104 0.44 -13.90 -5.51
CA ILE A 104 -0.59 -13.67 -4.48
C ILE A 104 -1.98 -13.84 -5.08
N SER A 105 -2.22 -13.34 -6.29
CA SER A 105 -3.51 -13.52 -6.97
C SER A 105 -3.82 -14.99 -7.22
N VAL A 106 -2.83 -15.79 -7.63
CA VAL A 106 -3.00 -17.26 -7.78
C VAL A 106 -3.36 -17.90 -6.44
N VAL A 107 -2.67 -17.55 -5.36
CA VAL A 107 -3.00 -18.02 -4.01
C VAL A 107 -4.44 -17.65 -3.63
N PHE A 108 -4.87 -16.42 -3.93
CA PHE A 108 -6.23 -15.96 -3.65
C PHE A 108 -7.28 -16.71 -4.48
N VAL A 109 -7.03 -16.99 -5.75
CA VAL A 109 -7.93 -17.80 -6.59
C VAL A 109 -8.10 -19.19 -5.98
N TYR A 110 -7.01 -19.83 -5.57
CA TYR A 110 -7.08 -21.16 -4.95
C TYR A 110 -7.76 -21.15 -3.58
N ALA A 111 -7.53 -20.11 -2.76
CA ALA A 111 -8.08 -20.02 -1.41
C ALA A 111 -9.56 -19.60 -1.38
N THR A 112 -9.95 -18.64 -2.22
CA THR A 112 -11.29 -18.01 -2.18
C THR A 112 -12.25 -18.51 -3.27
N LYS A 113 -11.72 -19.10 -4.35
CA LYS A 113 -12.49 -19.49 -5.55
C LYS A 113 -13.25 -18.33 -6.21
N GLU A 114 -12.82 -17.10 -5.96
CA GLU A 114 -13.38 -15.89 -6.58
C GLU A 114 -12.80 -15.65 -7.99
N ASP A 115 -13.40 -14.70 -8.70
CA ASP A 115 -12.93 -14.30 -10.03
C ASP A 115 -11.50 -13.74 -9.99
N LEU A 116 -10.73 -13.98 -11.05
CA LEU A 116 -9.32 -13.60 -11.14
C LEU A 116 -9.15 -12.09 -10.99
N LEU A 117 -10.06 -11.29 -11.55
CA LEU A 117 -9.99 -9.83 -11.46
C LEU A 117 -10.08 -9.35 -10.00
N LYS A 118 -10.98 -9.94 -9.19
CA LYS A 118 -11.08 -9.62 -7.76
C LYS A 118 -9.82 -10.04 -7.00
N CYS A 119 -9.26 -11.21 -7.34
CA CYS A 119 -8.02 -11.70 -6.73
C CYS A 119 -6.84 -10.79 -7.06
N ILE A 120 -6.72 -10.31 -8.31
CA ILE A 120 -5.72 -9.32 -8.72
C ILE A 120 -5.91 -8.02 -7.94
N LEU A 121 -7.12 -7.46 -7.91
CA LEU A 121 -7.40 -6.21 -7.18
C LEU A 121 -7.01 -6.28 -5.70
N ASN A 122 -7.33 -7.38 -5.03
CA ASN A 122 -6.97 -7.56 -3.61
C ASN A 122 -5.48 -7.89 -3.40
N SER A 123 -4.79 -8.41 -4.41
CA SER A 123 -3.34 -8.66 -4.33
C SER A 123 -2.51 -7.39 -4.44
N ILE A 124 -2.95 -6.39 -5.22
CA ILE A 124 -2.16 -5.18 -5.51
C ILE A 124 -1.72 -4.44 -4.22
N PRO A 125 -2.59 -4.14 -3.24
CA PRO A 125 -2.16 -3.47 -2.00
C PRO A 125 -1.09 -4.23 -1.21
N LEU A 126 -1.01 -5.56 -1.38
CA LEU A 126 -0.02 -6.40 -0.70
C LEU A 126 1.33 -6.46 -1.44
N CYS A 127 1.36 -6.06 -2.71
CA CYS A 127 2.56 -6.10 -3.55
C CYS A 127 3.38 -4.81 -3.50
N VAL A 128 2.79 -3.74 -2.99
CA VAL A 128 3.39 -2.41 -2.92
C VAL A 128 4.41 -2.36 -1.78
N ILE A 129 5.60 -1.85 -2.08
CA ILE A 129 6.66 -1.66 -1.08
C ILE A 129 6.37 -0.40 -0.29
N SER A 130 6.00 -0.55 0.99
CA SER A 130 5.72 0.61 1.86
C SER A 130 6.96 1.47 2.09
N SER A 131 6.97 2.67 1.53
CA SER A 131 7.99 3.71 1.79
C SER A 131 8.14 4.04 3.28
N ALA A 132 7.04 4.11 4.02
CA ALA A 132 7.01 4.35 5.46
C ALA A 132 7.77 3.30 6.29
N ILE A 133 8.00 2.11 5.74
CA ILE A 133 8.80 1.04 6.38
C ILE A 133 10.19 0.93 5.75
N ALA A 134 10.27 0.96 4.41
CA ALA A 134 11.50 0.76 3.66
C ALA A 134 12.54 1.89 3.87
N ILE A 135 12.09 3.15 3.83
CA ILE A 135 12.97 4.32 3.98
C ILE A 135 13.65 4.35 5.37
N PRO A 136 12.93 4.24 6.51
CA PRO A 136 13.59 4.22 7.81
C PRO A 136 14.47 2.97 8.00
N ALA A 137 14.12 1.82 7.42
CA ALA A 137 14.95 0.62 7.45
C ALA A 137 16.27 0.79 6.66
N SER A 138 16.26 1.56 5.57
CA SER A 138 17.45 1.81 4.73
C SER A 138 18.49 2.75 5.36
N LYS A 139 18.22 3.36 6.53
CA LYS A 139 19.11 4.35 7.18
C LYS A 139 20.51 3.82 7.48
N PHE A 140 20.66 2.51 7.67
CA PHE A 140 21.95 1.86 7.97
C PHE A 140 22.69 1.36 6.73
N LEU A 141 22.13 1.55 5.53
CA LEU A 141 22.75 1.15 4.28
C LEU A 141 23.72 2.23 3.76
N ASN A 142 24.61 1.82 2.85
CA ASN A 142 25.49 2.76 2.16
C ASN A 142 24.67 3.76 1.34
N LYS A 143 25.24 4.95 1.08
CA LYS A 143 24.58 6.02 0.30
C LYS A 143 23.89 5.53 -0.99
N PRO A 144 24.54 4.75 -1.89
CA PRO A 144 23.88 4.28 -3.12
C PRO A 144 22.71 3.33 -2.83
N ASP A 145 22.85 2.41 -1.89
CA ASP A 145 21.82 1.42 -1.56
C ASP A 145 20.61 2.08 -0.88
N LYS A 146 20.87 3.07 -0.02
CA LYS A 146 19.83 3.91 0.59
C LYS A 146 19.04 4.67 -0.47
N GLU A 147 19.74 5.31 -1.42
CA GLU A 147 19.07 5.98 -2.53
C GLU A 147 18.26 4.99 -3.37
N PHE A 148 18.81 3.80 -3.64
CA PHE A 148 18.09 2.76 -4.38
C PHE A 148 16.75 2.40 -3.72
N VAL A 149 16.76 2.14 -2.41
CA VAL A 149 15.56 1.79 -1.65
C VAL A 149 14.54 2.91 -1.68
N ILE A 150 14.97 4.17 -1.53
CA ILE A 150 14.06 5.33 -1.60
C ILE A 150 13.39 5.39 -2.99
N TYR A 151 14.16 5.31 -4.07
CA TYR A 151 13.60 5.34 -5.42
C TYR A 151 12.68 4.13 -5.69
N GLU A 152 13.09 2.94 -5.29
CA GLU A 152 12.32 1.71 -5.48
C GLU A 152 10.99 1.75 -4.72
N SER A 153 10.99 2.15 -3.44
CA SER A 153 9.78 2.21 -2.62
C SER A 153 8.81 3.30 -3.10
N SER A 154 9.30 4.52 -3.37
CA SER A 154 8.43 5.63 -3.79
C SER A 154 7.83 5.38 -5.17
N LEU A 155 8.59 4.78 -6.10
CA LEU A 155 8.03 4.36 -7.40
C LEU A 155 7.03 3.22 -7.27
N SER A 156 7.29 2.25 -6.39
CA SER A 156 6.36 1.15 -6.12
C SER A 156 5.03 1.66 -5.54
N ASP A 157 5.06 2.61 -4.61
CA ASP A 157 3.86 3.25 -4.04
C ASP A 157 2.98 3.91 -5.12
N ILE A 158 3.58 4.70 -6.01
CA ILE A 158 2.89 5.35 -7.13
C ILE A 158 2.31 4.30 -8.09
N LEU A 159 3.12 3.32 -8.50
CA LEU A 159 2.69 2.26 -9.41
C LEU A 159 1.58 1.40 -8.82
N GLY A 160 1.61 1.14 -7.52
CA GLY A 160 0.59 0.41 -6.79
C GLY A 160 -0.78 1.06 -6.91
N VAL A 161 -0.85 2.36 -6.60
CA VAL A 161 -2.10 3.14 -6.72
C VAL A 161 -2.57 3.22 -8.18
N LEU A 162 -1.65 3.40 -9.13
CA LEU A 162 -1.99 3.44 -10.55
C LEU A 162 -2.53 2.11 -11.06
N PHE A 163 -1.89 0.99 -10.75
CA PHE A 163 -2.36 -0.33 -11.16
C PHE A 163 -3.67 -0.69 -10.49
N PHE A 164 -3.81 -0.42 -9.18
CA PHE A 164 -5.06 -0.66 -8.47
C PHE A 164 -6.22 0.07 -9.15
N ASN A 165 -6.08 1.37 -9.41
CA ASN A 165 -7.11 2.16 -10.10
C ASN A 165 -7.32 1.73 -11.55
N PHE A 166 -6.25 1.36 -12.26
CA PHE A 166 -6.35 0.87 -13.63
C PHE A 166 -7.23 -0.37 -13.72
N PHE A 167 -6.99 -1.38 -12.88
CA PHE A 167 -7.80 -2.60 -12.84
C PHE A 167 -9.22 -2.35 -12.31
N LEU A 168 -9.38 -1.41 -11.37
CA LEU A 168 -10.68 -1.07 -10.79
C LEU A 168 -11.61 -0.42 -11.82
N ILE A 169 -11.10 0.50 -12.64
CA ILE A 169 -11.89 1.26 -13.63
C ILE A 169 -12.05 0.45 -14.93
N ASN A 170 -10.97 -0.19 -15.40
CA ASN A 170 -10.95 -0.87 -16.69
C ASN A 170 -11.35 -2.35 -16.59
N GLN A 171 -12.39 -2.66 -15.80
CA GLN A 171 -12.89 -4.03 -15.65
C GLN A 171 -13.26 -4.64 -17.02
N TRP A 172 -13.91 -3.84 -17.88
CA TRP A 172 -14.34 -4.24 -19.22
C TRP A 172 -13.18 -4.58 -20.17
N LEU A 173 -12.11 -3.77 -20.15
CA LEU A 173 -10.93 -3.98 -20.99
C LEU A 173 -10.10 -5.16 -20.48
N THR A 174 -9.97 -5.28 -19.16
CA THR A 174 -9.27 -6.38 -18.48
C THR A 174 -9.96 -7.71 -18.75
N LEU A 175 -11.29 -7.78 -18.63
CA LEU A 175 -12.07 -8.97 -18.94
C LEU A 175 -11.91 -9.42 -20.40
N ARG A 176 -11.80 -8.49 -21.35
CA ARG A 176 -11.55 -8.82 -22.77
C ARG A 176 -10.14 -9.33 -23.03
N VAL A 177 -9.13 -8.69 -22.45
CA VAL A 177 -7.73 -9.15 -22.56
C VAL A 177 -7.56 -10.53 -21.93
N LEU A 178 -8.19 -10.75 -20.78
CA LEU A 178 -8.13 -12.03 -20.05
C LEU A 178 -8.97 -13.12 -20.74
N ALA A 179 -10.16 -12.80 -21.26
CA ALA A 179 -10.96 -13.72 -22.06
C ALA A 179 -10.24 -14.07 -23.37
N GLY A 180 -9.50 -13.13 -23.98
CA GLY A 180 -8.64 -13.40 -25.14
C GLY A 180 -7.50 -14.37 -24.83
N LEU A 181 -6.92 -14.31 -23.63
CA LEU A 181 -5.91 -15.28 -23.17
C LEU A 181 -6.54 -16.67 -22.89
N ARG A 182 -7.76 -16.72 -22.33
CA ARG A 182 -8.50 -17.97 -22.08
C ARG A 182 -9.03 -18.64 -23.35
N HIS A 183 -9.39 -17.87 -24.37
CA HIS A 183 -9.83 -18.44 -25.65
C HIS A 183 -8.66 -19.03 -26.46
N ARG A 184 -7.43 -18.54 -26.24
CA ARG A 184 -6.23 -19.10 -26.88
C ARG A 184 -5.74 -20.41 -26.24
N SER A 185 -6.15 -20.73 -25.01
CA SER A 185 -5.81 -22.01 -24.35
C SER A 185 -6.82 -23.13 -24.62
N SER A 186 -7.96 -22.86 -25.28
CA SER A 186 -8.92 -23.89 -25.72
C SER A 186 -8.77 -24.30 -27.18
N LEU A 187 -7.80 -23.74 -27.91
CA LEU A 187 -7.54 -24.01 -29.34
C LEU A 187 -6.20 -24.71 -29.59
N SER A 188 -5.53 -25.16 -28.52
CA SER A 188 -4.29 -25.95 -28.57
C SER A 188 -4.38 -27.27 -27.80
N LEU A 189 -5.56 -27.90 -27.84
CA LEU A 189 -5.78 -29.32 -27.54
C LEU A 189 -6.55 -29.95 -28.70
#